data_AF-A0A0M4MUS1-F1
#
_entry.id   AF-A0A0M4MUS1-F1
#
_cell.length_a   1.000
_cell.length_b   1.000
_cell.length_c   1.000
_cell.angle_alpha   90.00
_cell.angle_beta   90.00
_cell.angle_gamma   90.00
#
_symmetry.space_group_name_H-M   'P 1'
#
loop_
_entity.id
_entity.type
_entity.pdbx_description
1 polymer ?
#
loop_
_entity_poly.entity_id
_entity_poly.type
_entity_poly.pdbx_seq_one_letter_code
_entity_poly.pdbx_strand_id
1 'polypeptide(L)' 'MLKARINKIEEEEGVKYEIYIPKENEASILIYLDKESFLSFLEGLVEYGTLNKEEGINV' A
#
# COMPACT_ATOMS: atom_id res chain seq x y z
N MET A 1 2.73 16.80 8.31
CA MET A 1 3.09 15.39 8.07
C MET A 1 2.29 14.89 6.88
N LEU A 2 2.97 14.61 5.78
CA LEU A 2 2.34 14.00 4.63
C LEU A 2 2.04 12.52 4.94
N LYS A 3 0.85 12.05 4.59
CA LYS A 3 0.41 10.68 4.89
C LYS A 3 0.16 9.92 3.61
N ALA A 4 0.61 8.66 3.56
CA ALA A 4 0.19 7.75 2.51
C ALA A 4 -1.33 7.57 2.56
N ARG A 5 -1.95 7.37 1.39
CA ARG A 5 -3.39 7.12 1.25
C ARG A 5 -3.62 5.99 0.26
N ILE A 6 -4.71 5.26 0.48
CA ILE A 6 -5.19 4.21 -0.40
C ILE A 6 -6.62 4.60 -0.82
N ASN A 7 -6.87 4.62 -2.12
CA ASN A 7 -8.19 4.87 -2.69
C ASN A 7 -8.66 3.64 -3.45
N LYS A 8 -9.90 3.20 -3.21
CA LYS A 8 -10.57 2.20 -4.04
C LYS A 8 -11.31 2.91 -5.17
N ILE A 9 -11.12 2.43 -6.39
CA ILE A 9 -11.76 2.94 -7.61
C ILE A 9 -12.62 1.79 -8.16
N GLU A 10 -13.91 2.03 -8.31
CA GLU A 10 -14.85 1.06 -8.89
C GLU A 10 -15.17 1.50 -10.32
N GLU A 11 -14.83 0.68 -11.30
CA GLU A 11 -15.08 0.90 -12.73
C GLU A 11 -15.97 -0.23 -13.28
N GLU A 12 -16.57 -0.04 -14.46
CA GLU A 12 -17.39 -1.09 -15.10
C GLU A 12 -16.58 -2.38 -15.37
N GLU A 13 -15.28 -2.23 -15.64
CA GLU A 13 -14.35 -3.33 -15.93
C GLU A 13 -13.80 -4.02 -14.66
N GLY A 14 -14.05 -3.46 -13.47
CA GLY A 14 -13.63 -4.06 -12.21
C GLY A 14 -13.18 -3.05 -11.14
N VAL A 15 -12.55 -3.58 -10.10
CA VAL A 15 -12.04 -2.79 -8.96
C VAL A 15 -10.54 -2.57 -9.09
N LYS A 16 -10.12 -1.32 -8.95
CA LYS A 16 -8.70 -0.91 -8.87
C LYS A 16 -8.42 -0.20 -7.55
N TYR A 17 -7.17 -0.24 -7.13
CA TYR A 17 -6.66 0.42 -5.94
C TYR A 17 -5.53 1.35 -6.32
N GLU A 18 -5.61 2.59 -5.85
CA GLU A 18 -4.56 3.60 -5.98
C GLU A 18 -3.88 3.78 -4.62
N ILE A 19 -2.55 3.64 -4.58
CA ILE A 19 -1.72 3.92 -3.41
C ILE A 19 -0.88 5.15 -3.72
N TYR A 20 -1.07 6.21 -2.94
CA TYR A 20 -0.30 7.44 -3.05
C TYR A 20 0.59 7.61 -1.83
N ILE A 21 1.90 7.75 -2.07
CA ILE A 21 2.92 7.96 -1.04
C ILE A 21 3.57 9.33 -1.29
N PRO A 22 3.16 10.36 -0.54
CA PRO A 22 3.73 11.69 -0.68
C PRO A 22 5.16 11.76 -0.14
N LYS A 23 6.02 12.53 -0.81
CA LYS A 23 7.39 12.85 -0.38
C LYS A 23 7.57 14.36 -0.29
N GLU A 24 8.34 14.85 0.68
CA GLU A 24 8.49 16.31 0.92
C GLU A 24 9.41 17.00 -0.10
N ASN A 25 10.50 16.35 -0.49
CA ASN A 25 11.54 16.95 -1.36
C ASN A 25 11.74 16.19 -2.68
N GLU A 26 10.84 15.27 -2.99
CA GLU A 26 10.92 14.40 -4.18
C GLU A 26 9.53 14.22 -4.80
N ALA A 27 9.51 13.68 -6.02
CA ALA A 27 8.26 13.26 -6.65
C ALA A 27 7.54 12.22 -5.77
N SER A 28 6.23 12.41 -5.63
CA SER A 28 5.39 11.44 -4.92
C SER A 28 5.31 10.14 -5.71
N ILE A 29 5.15 9.02 -5.01
CA ILE A 29 4.96 7.71 -5.63
C ILE A 29 3.46 7.46 -5.78
N LEU A 30 3.06 6.95 -6.94
CA LEU A 30 1.69 6.59 -7.26
C LEU A 30 1.67 5.19 -7.86
N ILE A 31 0.93 4.28 -7.24
CA ILE A 31 0.85 2.87 -7.62
C ILE A 31 -0.61 2.53 -7.90
N TYR A 32 -0.88 1.89 -9.03
CA TYR A 32 -2.19 1.36 -9.39
C TYR A 32 -2.13 -0.16 -9.40
N LEU A 33 -3.03 -0.79 -8.67
CA LEU A 33 -3.14 -2.25 -8.57
C LEU A 33 -4.57 -2.66 -8.91
N ASP A 34 -4.71 -3.76 -9.64
CA ASP A 34 -5.98 -4.49 -9.64
C ASP A 34 -6.24 -5.12 -8.27
N LYS A 35 -7.44 -5.69 -8.10
CA LYS A 35 -7.86 -6.30 -6.83
C LYS A 35 -6.95 -7.44 -6.37
N GLU A 36 -6.52 -8.33 -7.25
CA GLU A 36 -5.72 -9.50 -6.88
C GLU A 36 -4.30 -9.06 -6.47
N SER A 37 -3.70 -8.19 -7.27
CA SER A 37 -2.41 -7.57 -6.99
C SER A 37 -2.42 -6.78 -5.68
N PHE A 38 -3.52 -6.06 -5.38
CA PHE A 38 -3.66 -5.34 -4.11
C PHE A 38 -3.76 -6.26 -2.89
N LEU A 39 -4.49 -7.38 -3.00
CA LEU A 39 -4.56 -8.36 -1.92
C LEU A 39 -3.20 -9.01 -1.65
N SER A 40 -2.49 -9.41 -2.70
CA SER A 40 -1.12 -9.96 -2.57
C SER A 40 -0.16 -8.95 -1.94
N PHE A 41 -0.29 -7.66 -2.29
CA PHE A 41 0.49 -6.59 -1.65
C PHE A 41 0.22 -6.50 -0.13
N LEU A 42 -1.04 -6.58 0.31
CA LEU A 42 -1.39 -6.58 1.73
C LEU A 42 -0.85 -7.80 2.47
N GLU A 43 -0.89 -8.98 1.86
CA GLU A 43 -0.31 -10.20 2.43
C GLU A 43 1.19 -10.01 2.68
N GLY A 44 1.94 -9.48 1.71
CA GLY A 44 3.36 -9.17 1.87
C GLY A 44 3.64 -8.15 2.99
N LEU A 45 2.75 -7.16 3.20
CA LEU A 45 2.88 -6.21 4.32
C LEU A 45 2.63 -6.88 5.68
N VAL A 46 1.67 -7.81 5.76
CA VAL A 46 1.40 -8.57 6.99
C VAL A 46 2.59 -9.47 7.33
N GLU A 47 3.17 -10.15 6.34
CA GLU A 47 4.40 -10.93 6.51
C GLU A 47 5.55 -10.06 7.02
N TYR A 48 5.78 -8.91 6.39
CA TYR A 48 6.79 -7.95 6.86
C TYR A 48 6.53 -7.48 8.29
N GLY A 49 5.30 -7.10 8.64
CA GLY A 49 4.95 -6.69 10.00
C GLY A 49 5.12 -7.81 11.04
N THR A 50 4.92 -9.06 10.63
CA THR A 50 5.14 -10.24 11.48
C THR A 50 6.63 -10.46 11.72
N LEU A 51 7.48 -10.36 10.70
CA LEU A 51 8.94 -10.44 10.82
C LEU A 51 9.50 -9.38 11.78
N ASN A 52 9.05 -8.13 11.68
CA ASN A 52 9.53 -7.05 12.56
C ASN A 52 9.11 -7.26 14.04
N LYS A 53 7.98 -7.91 14.29
CA LYS A 53 7.52 -8.27 15.64
C LYS A 53 8.39 -9.35 16.28
N GLU A 54 8.84 -10.32 15.51
CA GLU A 54 9.74 -11.39 15.99
C GLU A 54 11.15 -10.86 16.29
N GLU A 55 11.61 -9.83 15.57
CA GLU A 55 12.90 -9.17 15.82
C GLU A 55 12.88 -8.13 16.96
N GLY A 56 11.76 -8.01 17.70
CA GLY A 56 11.66 -7.11 18.86
C GLY A 56 11.53 -5.62 18.51
N ILE A 57 11.28 -5.28 17.25
CA ILE A 57 11.00 -3.92 16.81
C ILE A 57 9.48 -3.72 16.89
N ASN A 58 9.02 -3.11 17.98
CA ASN A 58 7.63 -2.66 18.10
C ASN A 58 7.39 -1.51 17.11
N VAL A 59 6.77 -1.82 15.97
CA VAL A 59 6.23 -0.83 15.01
C VAL A 59 5.01 -0.10 15.58
#